data_AF-A0A1J5JAF3-F1
#
_entry.id   AF-A0A1J5JAF3-F1
#
_cell.length_a   1.000
_cell.length_b   1.000
_cell.length_c   1.000
_cell.angle_alpha   90.00
_cell.angle_beta   90.00
_cell.angle_gamma   90.00
#
_symmetry.space_group_name_H-M   'P 1'
#
loop_
_entity.id
_entity.type
_entity.pdbx_description
1 polymer ?
#
loop_
_entity_poly.entity_id
_entity_poly.type
_entity_poly.pdbx_seq_one_letter_code
_entity_poly.pdbx_strand_id
1 'polypeptide(L)'
;MKNTKETKKSINITRNKNMKKTLQGFTLIELLIVIAIIGILASIVLVSLSSAREKAKVASFKAQVHSIQAGAVLQCDSDLLTAALPGVPASNSYVAAYNITANPCGPTGTGQFAITAPSTGLSQACSAAISPTGVVFTGC
;
A
#
# COMPACT_ATOMS: atom_id res chain seq x y z
N MET A 1 15.79 61.62 77.61
CA MET A 1 16.74 60.49 77.68
C MET A 1 15.98 59.21 77.37
N LYS A 2 16.54 58.32 76.53
CA LYS A 2 16.03 57.00 76.05
C LYS A 2 15.15 57.07 74.78
N ASN A 3 15.72 57.13 73.57
CA ASN A 3 16.53 56.17 72.80
C ASN A 3 15.65 55.20 71.97
N THR A 4 15.61 55.49 70.67
CA THR A 4 14.90 54.78 69.60
C THR A 4 15.52 53.39 69.37
N LYS A 5 14.77 52.32 69.63
CA LYS A 5 15.12 50.98 69.15
C LYS A 5 14.31 50.68 67.89
N GLU A 6 14.87 51.07 66.75
CA GLU A 6 14.48 50.50 65.46
C GLU A 6 14.88 49.02 65.43
N THR A 7 13.88 48.14 65.43
CA THR A 7 14.04 46.70 65.24
C THR A 7 14.56 46.44 63.82
N LYS A 8 15.82 46.02 63.70
CA LYS A 8 16.38 45.51 62.44
C LYS A 8 15.66 44.21 62.06
N LYS A 9 14.64 44.30 61.20
CA LYS A 9 14.02 43.16 60.54
C LYS A 9 14.97 42.69 59.43
N SER A 10 15.72 41.62 59.70
CA SER A 10 16.62 40.98 58.74
C SER A 10 15.83 40.39 57.57
N ILE A 11 15.95 40.98 56.38
CA ILE A 11 15.37 40.44 55.15
C ILE A 11 16.32 39.37 54.61
N ASN A 12 15.97 38.08 54.76
CA ASN A 12 16.68 36.98 54.10
C ASN A 12 16.24 36.90 52.63
N ILE A 13 17.07 37.42 51.73
CA ILE A 13 16.85 37.31 50.28
C ILE A 13 17.26 35.89 49.84
N THR A 14 16.30 34.99 49.72
CA THR A 14 16.51 33.69 49.07
C THR A 14 16.81 33.93 47.59
N ARG A 15 18.08 33.76 47.21
CA ARG A 15 18.56 33.95 45.83
C ARG A 15 17.94 32.87 44.94
N ASN A 16 16.90 33.21 44.18
CA ASN A 16 16.35 32.31 43.16
C ASN A 16 17.41 32.08 42.08
N LYS A 17 17.98 30.87 42.05
CA LYS A 17 19.01 30.46 41.10
C LYS A 17 18.31 30.15 39.78
N ASN A 18 18.05 31.18 38.98
CA ASN A 18 17.52 31.03 37.62
C ASN A 18 18.41 30.04 36.83
N MET A 19 17.89 28.84 36.58
CA MET A 19 18.52 27.85 35.72
C MET A 19 18.57 28.43 34.30
N LYS A 20 19.73 28.95 33.89
CA LYS A 20 19.97 29.30 32.49
C LYS A 20 19.87 28.02 31.67
N LYS A 21 18.72 27.80 31.00
CA LYS A 21 18.61 26.76 29.99
C LYS A 21 19.56 27.13 28.85
N THR A 22 20.65 26.39 28.72
CA THR A 22 21.54 26.48 27.56
C THR A 22 20.76 26.00 26.35
N LEU A 23 20.35 26.92 25.49
CA LEU A 23 19.79 26.59 24.18
C LEU A 23 20.95 26.13 23.31
N GLN A 24 21.05 24.81 23.11
CA GLN A 24 21.96 24.23 22.14
C GLN A 24 21.35 24.45 20.74
N GLY A 25 22.06 25.19 19.89
CA GLY A 25 21.68 25.41 18.50
C GLY A 25 22.25 24.31 17.60
N PHE A 26 21.49 23.90 16.59
CA PHE A 26 21.98 23.08 15.50
C PHE A 26 22.89 23.92 14.59
N THR A 27 24.03 23.37 14.20
CA THR A 27 24.90 23.99 13.21
C THR A 27 24.31 23.80 11.80
N LEU A 28 24.53 24.76 10.90
CA LEU A 28 24.08 24.64 9.50
C LEU A 28 24.72 23.43 8.79
N ILE A 29 25.94 23.07 9.17
CA ILE A 29 26.65 21.93 8.60
C ILE A 29 26.02 20.60 9.04
N GLU A 30 25.58 20.48 10.29
CA GLU A 30 24.86 19.29 10.78
C GLU A 30 23.58 19.06 9.99
N LEU A 31 22.84 20.11 9.64
CA LEU A 31 21.62 19.97 8.84
C LEU A 31 21.96 19.64 7.37
N LEU A 32 23.01 20.25 6.82
CA LEU A 32 23.42 20.05 5.43
C LEU A 32 23.84 18.60 5.14
N ILE A 33 24.63 17.98 6.03
CA ILE A 33 25.05 16.59 5.83
C ILE A 33 23.85 15.62 5.92
N VAL A 34 22.86 15.93 6.75
CA VAL A 34 21.70 15.06 6.96
C VAL A 34 20.83 15.00 5.71
N ILE A 35 20.52 16.15 5.10
CA ILE A 35 19.75 16.16 3.85
C ILE A 35 20.53 15.53 2.69
N ALA A 36 21.86 15.64 2.70
CA ALA A 36 22.71 14.98 1.71
C ALA A 36 22.61 13.45 1.82
N ILE A 37 22.71 12.90 3.04
CA ILE A 37 22.59 11.45 3.27
C ILE A 37 21.17 10.95 2.96
N ILE A 38 20.13 11.67 3.40
CA ILE A 38 18.74 11.31 3.10
C ILE A 38 18.50 11.31 1.58
N GLY A 39 19.06 12.27 0.84
CA GLY A 39 18.97 12.32 -0.62
C GLY A 39 19.56 11.09 -1.31
N ILE A 40 20.75 10.65 -0.86
CA ILE A 40 21.41 9.45 -1.38
C ILE A 40 20.53 8.21 -1.13
N LEU A 41 20.08 8.01 0.12
CA LEU A 41 19.24 6.87 0.49
C LEU A 41 17.90 6.87 -0.27
N ALA A 42 17.26 8.04 -0.39
CA ALA A 42 15.98 8.18 -1.08
C ALA A 42 16.07 7.83 -2.57
N SER A 43 17.16 8.20 -3.25
CA SER A 43 17.37 7.89 -4.67
C SER A 43 17.39 6.38 -4.95
N ILE A 44 18.06 5.60 -4.10
CA ILE A 44 18.16 4.14 -4.23
C ILE A 44 16.80 3.49 -4.02
N VAL A 45 16.07 3.94 -3.00
CA VAL A 45 14.72 3.42 -2.68
C VAL A 45 13.76 3.68 -3.84
N LEU A 46 13.80 4.87 -4.45
CA LEU A 46 12.88 5.24 -5.52
C LEU A 46 12.97 4.30 -6.74
N VAL A 47 14.17 3.92 -7.16
CA VAL A 47 14.39 2.98 -8.27
C VAL A 47 13.80 1.61 -7.93
N SER A 48 14.03 1.11 -6.71
CA SER A 48 13.50 -0.19 -6.27
C SER A 48 11.97 -0.21 -6.18
N LEU A 49 11.36 0.91 -5.74
CA LEU A 49 9.94 1.03 -5.46
C LEU A 49 9.07 0.89 -6.72
N SER A 50 9.52 1.37 -7.87
CA SER A 50 8.80 1.23 -9.14
C SER A 50 8.52 -0.25 -9.46
N SER A 51 9.57 -1.08 -9.42
CA SER A 51 9.45 -2.52 -9.66
C SER A 51 8.62 -3.23 -8.58
N ALA A 52 8.75 -2.83 -7.31
CA ALA A 52 8.00 -3.41 -6.20
C ALA A 52 6.49 -3.13 -6.33
N ARG A 53 6.13 -1.91 -6.73
CA ARG A 53 4.74 -1.53 -7.02
C ARG A 53 4.17 -2.41 -8.12
N GLU A 54 4.89 -2.58 -9.23
CA GLU A 54 4.41 -3.40 -10.35
C GLU A 54 4.19 -4.87 -9.96
N LYS A 55 5.14 -5.47 -9.23
CA LYS A 55 4.99 -6.82 -8.66
C LYS A 55 3.78 -6.94 -7.73
N ALA A 56 3.51 -5.91 -6.92
CA ALA A 56 2.34 -5.89 -6.04
C ALA A 56 1.01 -5.88 -6.81
N LYS A 57 0.94 -5.19 -7.96
CA LYS A 57 -0.25 -5.20 -8.82
C LYS A 57 -0.48 -6.57 -9.45
N VAL A 58 0.57 -7.18 -9.98
CA VAL A 58 0.50 -8.55 -10.51
C VAL A 58 0.09 -9.54 -9.42
N ALA A 59 0.63 -9.42 -8.21
CA ALA A 59 0.23 -10.26 -7.08
C ALA A 59 -1.26 -10.05 -6.70
N SER A 60 -1.74 -8.81 -6.74
CA SER A 60 -3.15 -8.50 -6.49
C SER A 60 -4.07 -9.12 -7.56
N PHE A 61 -3.69 -9.05 -8.84
CA PHE A 61 -4.40 -9.74 -9.91
C PHE A 61 -4.47 -11.25 -9.65
N LYS A 62 -3.34 -11.90 -9.36
CA LYS A 62 -3.29 -13.34 -9.09
C LYS A 62 -4.18 -13.72 -7.90
N ALA A 63 -4.14 -12.94 -6.82
CA ALA A 63 -4.97 -13.16 -5.64
C ALA A 63 -6.47 -13.02 -5.95
N GLN A 64 -6.85 -11.99 -6.73
CA GLN A 64 -8.24 -11.79 -7.17
C GLN A 64 -8.72 -12.97 -8.01
N VAL A 65 -7.94 -13.42 -9.00
CA VAL A 65 -8.30 -14.57 -9.86
C VAL A 65 -8.50 -15.85 -9.03
N HIS A 66 -7.64 -16.11 -8.05
CA HIS A 66 -7.83 -17.25 -7.14
C HIS A 66 -9.10 -17.12 -6.29
N SER A 67 -9.40 -15.92 -5.79
CA SER A 67 -10.59 -15.71 -4.94
C SER A 67 -11.92 -15.96 -5.66
N ILE A 68 -11.97 -15.72 -6.97
CA ILE A 68 -13.17 -15.88 -7.80
C ILE A 68 -13.29 -17.24 -8.48
N GLN A 69 -12.21 -18.05 -8.48
CA GLN A 69 -12.14 -19.32 -9.21
C GLN A 69 -13.36 -20.20 -8.93
N ALA A 70 -13.66 -20.45 -7.65
CA ALA A 70 -14.75 -21.33 -7.25
C ALA A 70 -16.12 -20.79 -7.69
N GLY A 71 -16.38 -19.50 -7.49
CA GLY A 71 -17.65 -18.87 -7.89
C GLY A 71 -17.84 -18.85 -9.41
N ALA A 72 -16.76 -18.60 -10.15
CA ALA A 72 -16.78 -18.58 -11.60
C ALA A 72 -16.99 -19.98 -12.21
N VAL A 73 -16.38 -21.03 -11.64
CA VAL A 73 -16.61 -22.42 -12.07
C VAL A 73 -18.07 -22.83 -11.80
N LEU A 74 -18.62 -22.54 -10.62
CA LEU A 74 -20.02 -22.86 -10.32
C LEU A 74 -21.01 -22.18 -11.27
N GLN A 75 -20.76 -20.92 -11.63
CA GLN A 75 -21.60 -20.22 -12.61
C GLN A 75 -21.44 -20.79 -14.02
N CYS A 76 -20.23 -21.23 -14.37
CA CYS A 76 -19.93 -21.89 -15.64
C CYS A 76 -20.68 -23.22 -15.76
N ASP A 77 -20.79 -24.01 -14.69
CA ASP A 77 -21.56 -25.26 -14.68
C ASP A 77 -23.07 -25.01 -14.90
N SER A 78 -23.58 -23.87 -14.44
CA SER A 78 -24.99 -23.47 -14.58
C SER A 78 -25.33 -22.68 -15.84
N ASP A 79 -24.38 -22.46 -16.76
CA ASP A 79 -24.53 -21.59 -17.94
C ASP A 79 -24.89 -20.12 -17.59
N LEU A 80 -24.59 -19.69 -16.36
CA LEU A 80 -24.89 -18.34 -15.86
C LEU A 80 -23.67 -17.41 -15.85
N LEU A 81 -22.51 -17.86 -16.32
CA LEU A 81 -21.31 -17.05 -16.37
C LEU A 81 -21.47 -15.93 -17.40
N THR A 82 -21.82 -14.75 -16.93
CA THR A 82 -21.91 -13.52 -17.73
C THR A 82 -20.62 -12.70 -17.60
N ALA A 83 -20.48 -11.63 -18.38
CA ALA A 83 -19.30 -10.76 -18.33
C ALA A 83 -19.04 -10.09 -16.95
N ALA A 84 -19.95 -10.25 -15.97
CA ALA A 84 -19.79 -9.79 -14.60
C ALA A 84 -19.56 -10.97 -13.65
N LEU A 85 -18.37 -11.02 -13.04
CA LEU A 85 -18.01 -12.04 -12.07
C LEU A 85 -18.60 -11.73 -10.67
N PRO A 86 -19.19 -12.72 -9.98
CA PRO A 86 -19.66 -12.55 -8.62
C PRO A 86 -18.47 -12.31 -7.67
N GLY A 87 -18.58 -11.29 -6.82
CA GLY A 87 -17.56 -10.99 -5.80
C GLY A 87 -16.43 -10.06 -6.22
N VAL A 88 -16.45 -9.50 -7.43
CA VAL A 88 -15.48 -8.50 -7.89
C VAL A 88 -16.09 -7.09 -7.82
N PRO A 89 -15.65 -6.20 -6.92
CA PRO A 89 -16.09 -4.81 -6.93
C PRO A 89 -15.57 -4.09 -8.19
N ALA A 90 -16.46 -3.42 -8.91
CA ALA A 90 -16.18 -2.75 -10.19
C ALA A 90 -15.17 -1.58 -10.10
N SER A 91 -14.83 -1.11 -8.90
CA SER A 91 -14.16 0.18 -8.71
C SER A 91 -12.64 0.13 -8.54
N ASN A 92 -12.00 -1.04 -8.46
CA ASN A 92 -10.52 -1.10 -8.38
C ASN A 92 -9.89 -2.44 -8.81
N SER A 93 -10.61 -3.23 -9.60
CA SER A 93 -10.21 -4.61 -9.87
C SER A 93 -9.36 -4.68 -11.12
N TYR A 94 -8.17 -5.26 -11.00
CA TYR A 94 -7.33 -5.64 -12.13
C TYR A 94 -8.03 -6.68 -13.04
N VAL A 95 -9.23 -7.14 -12.67
CA VAL A 95 -10.10 -8.05 -13.43
C VAL A 95 -11.40 -7.34 -13.83
N ALA A 96 -11.31 -6.34 -14.72
CA ALA A 96 -12.47 -5.54 -15.15
C ALA A 96 -13.10 -6.00 -16.48
N ALA A 97 -12.42 -6.85 -17.25
CA ALA A 97 -12.94 -7.37 -18.52
C ALA A 97 -12.55 -8.85 -18.68
N TYR A 98 -13.48 -9.66 -19.16
CA TYR A 98 -13.27 -11.07 -19.46
C TYR A 98 -13.68 -11.28 -20.92
N ASN A 99 -12.80 -11.88 -21.72
CA ASN A 99 -13.15 -12.34 -23.06
C ASN A 99 -13.56 -13.82 -22.98
N ILE A 100 -14.87 -14.09 -23.04
CA ILE A 100 -15.40 -15.44 -23.18
C ILE A 100 -15.10 -15.90 -24.61
N THR A 101 -14.02 -16.65 -24.82
CA THR A 101 -13.89 -17.42 -26.07
C THR A 101 -14.93 -18.55 -26.06
N ALA A 102 -15.62 -18.75 -27.18
CA ALA A 102 -16.91 -19.44 -27.30
C ALA A 102 -17.06 -20.78 -26.56
N ASN A 103 -18.23 -20.94 -25.94
CA ASN A 103 -18.79 -22.11 -25.23
C ASN A 103 -17.86 -22.91 -24.28
N PRO A 104 -17.24 -22.27 -23.26
CA PRO A 104 -16.47 -22.98 -22.24
C PRO A 104 -17.34 -23.56 -21.12
N CYS A 105 -18.60 -23.17 -21.06
CA CYS A 105 -19.52 -23.43 -19.95
C CYS A 105 -20.68 -24.33 -20.39
N GLY A 106 -21.34 -24.94 -19.41
CA GLY A 106 -22.47 -25.85 -19.61
C GLY A 106 -22.09 -27.34 -19.67
N PRO A 107 -23.08 -28.23 -19.80
CA PRO A 107 -22.90 -29.68 -19.66
C PRO A 107 -21.98 -30.32 -20.71
N THR A 108 -21.72 -29.62 -21.82
CA THR A 108 -20.79 -30.04 -22.88
C THR A 108 -19.56 -29.14 -22.99
N GLY A 109 -19.44 -28.13 -22.12
CA GLY A 109 -18.29 -27.23 -22.06
C GLY A 109 -17.07 -27.88 -21.40
N THR A 110 -15.88 -27.34 -21.67
CA THR A 110 -14.63 -27.81 -21.06
C THR A 110 -14.40 -27.25 -19.65
N GLY A 111 -15.26 -26.33 -19.19
CA GLY A 111 -15.13 -25.60 -17.93
C GLY A 111 -13.98 -24.59 -17.91
N GLN A 112 -13.41 -24.24 -19.07
CA GLN A 112 -12.18 -23.43 -19.16
C GLN A 112 -12.41 -22.05 -19.74
N PHE A 113 -12.13 -20.99 -18.97
CA PHE A 113 -12.33 -19.61 -19.41
C PHE A 113 -11.15 -18.71 -19.03
N ALA A 114 -10.88 -17.69 -19.84
CA ALA A 114 -9.70 -16.84 -19.70
C ALA A 114 -10.05 -15.43 -19.19
N ILE A 115 -9.54 -15.03 -18.03
CA ILE A 115 -9.65 -13.68 -17.51
C ILE A 115 -8.46 -12.85 -17.97
N THR A 116 -8.73 -11.65 -18.50
CA THR A 116 -7.69 -10.73 -18.96
C THR A 116 -7.79 -9.40 -18.23
N ALA A 117 -6.76 -9.06 -17.47
CA ALA A 117 -6.61 -7.71 -16.93
C ALA A 117 -6.32 -6.71 -18.07
N PRO A 118 -7.12 -5.64 -18.22
CA PRO A 118 -6.73 -4.54 -19.09
C PRO A 118 -5.44 -3.89 -18.56
N SER A 119 -4.61 -3.37 -19.47
CA SER A 119 -3.35 -2.68 -19.12
C SER A 119 -3.57 -1.36 -18.36
N THR A 120 -4.82 -0.94 -18.14
CA THR A 120 -5.18 0.23 -17.30
C THR A 120 -4.89 -0.08 -15.84
N GLY A 121 -3.62 -0.02 -15.46
CA GLY A 121 -3.15 -0.27 -14.10
C GLY A 121 -1.92 -1.15 -14.01
N LEU A 122 -1.63 -1.99 -15.02
CA LEU A 122 -0.47 -2.88 -15.09
C LEU A 122 0.46 -2.49 -16.24
N SER A 123 1.76 -2.75 -16.10
CA SER A 123 2.78 -2.51 -17.13
C SER A 123 2.63 -3.40 -18.36
N GLN A 124 1.86 -4.49 -18.25
CA GLN A 124 1.52 -5.42 -19.33
C GLN A 124 0.10 -5.98 -19.09
N ALA A 125 -0.58 -6.38 -20.17
CA ALA A 125 -1.84 -7.12 -20.05
C ALA A 125 -1.58 -8.47 -19.36
N CYS A 126 -2.30 -8.71 -18.28
CA CYS A 126 -2.20 -9.95 -17.51
C CYS A 126 -3.32 -10.91 -17.92
N SER A 127 -3.02 -12.20 -18.10
CA SER A 127 -4.01 -13.22 -18.47
C SER A 127 -3.91 -14.47 -17.61
N ALA A 128 -5.08 -15.01 -17.26
CA ALA A 128 -5.21 -16.25 -16.50
C ALA A 128 -6.33 -17.12 -17.08
N ALA A 129 -6.05 -18.40 -17.33
CA ALA A 129 -7.04 -19.41 -17.62
C ALA A 129 -7.52 -20.07 -16.32
N ILE A 130 -8.82 -20.05 -16.07
CA ILE A 130 -9.46 -20.76 -14.97
C ILE A 130 -10.03 -22.07 -15.51
N SER A 131 -9.85 -23.15 -14.74
CA SER A 131 -10.50 -24.44 -14.93
C SER A 131 -11.03 -24.96 -13.59
N PRO A 132 -11.84 -26.05 -13.60
CA PRO A 132 -12.25 -26.72 -12.38
C PRO A 132 -11.07 -27.29 -11.56
N THR A 133 -9.94 -27.54 -12.22
CA THR A 133 -8.73 -28.11 -11.59
C THR A 133 -7.74 -27.08 -11.10
N GLY A 134 -7.85 -25.81 -11.51
CA GLY A 134 -6.91 -24.77 -11.09
C GLY A 134 -6.94 -23.50 -11.94
N VAL A 135 -5.94 -22.65 -11.72
CA VAL A 135 -5.71 -21.42 -12.48
C VAL A 135 -4.32 -21.48 -13.09
N VAL A 136 -4.21 -21.18 -14.38
CA VAL A 136 -2.94 -21.09 -15.11
C VAL A 136 -2.74 -19.65 -15.57
N PHE A 137 -1.61 -19.04 -15.22
CA PHE A 137 -1.26 -17.69 -15.65
C PHE A 137 -0.41 -17.76 -16.92
N THR A 138 -0.88 -17.14 -18.00
CA THR A 138 -0.24 -17.19 -19.33
C THR A 138 0.51 -15.91 -19.70
N GLY A 139 0.36 -14.84 -18.92
CA GLY A 139 1.16 -13.63 -19.08
C GLY A 139 0.94 -12.66 -17.92
N CYS A 140 2.04 -12.30 -17.27
CA CYS A 140 2.34 -11.23 -16.32
C CYS A 140 3.87 -11.35 -16.03
#